data_AF-A0A5X9XHA7-F1
#
_entry.id   AF-A0A5X9XHA7-F1
#
_cell.length_a   1.000
_cell.length_b   1.000
_cell.length_c   1.000
_cell.angle_alpha   90.00
_cell.angle_beta   90.00
_cell.angle_gamma   90.00
#
_symmetry.space_group_name_H-M   'P 1'
#
loop_
_entity.id
_entity.type
_entity.pdbx_description
1 polymer ?
#
loop_
_entity_poly.entity_id
_entity_poly.type
_entity_poly.pdbx_seq_one_letter_code
_entity_poly.pdbx_strand_id
1 'polypeptide(L)'
;MQVTINPEVLKELEYMVSLHQKHGAPNPMESVEQLVGFVLASVADGSRRPGAWERGMLEQMGLVADCDEHHQYRASYGAPADA
;
A
#
# COMPACT_ATOMS: atom_id res chain seq x y z
N MET A 1 -12.37 -4.41 6.74
CA MET A 1 -11.53 -5.04 5.71
C MET A 1 -11.45 -6.53 6.01
N GLN A 2 -11.74 -7.41 5.05
CA GLN A 2 -11.59 -8.86 5.25
C GLN A 2 -10.50 -9.38 4.30
N VAL A 3 -9.25 -9.22 4.72
CA VAL A 3 -8.07 -9.75 4.03
C VAL A 3 -7.50 -10.86 4.90
N THR A 4 -7.30 -12.04 4.31
CA THR A 4 -6.66 -13.15 5.03
C THR A 4 -5.16 -13.04 4.83
N ILE A 5 -4.41 -12.93 5.93
CA ILE A 5 -2.95 -12.85 5.92
C ILE A 5 -2.39 -14.23 6.26
N ASN A 6 -1.38 -14.67 5.52
CA ASN A 6 -0.66 -15.89 5.84
C ASN A 6 -0.10 -15.81 7.29
N PRO A 7 -0.25 -16.85 8.13
CA PRO A 7 0.19 -16.80 9.52
C PRO A 7 1.67 -16.48 9.74
N GLU A 8 2.57 -16.95 8.86
CA GLU A 8 4.00 -16.64 8.98
C GLU A 8 4.30 -15.18 8.60
N VAL A 9 3.58 -14.64 7.61
CA VAL A 9 3.67 -13.21 7.26
C VAL A 9 3.14 -12.36 8.42
N LEU A 10 2.03 -12.77 9.04
CA LEU A 10 1.45 -12.06 10.19
C LEU A 10 2.47 -11.90 11.32
N LYS A 11 3.24 -12.94 11.66
CA LYS A 11 4.28 -12.87 12.70
C LYS A 11 5.32 -11.79 12.41
N GLU A 12 5.74 -11.62 11.16
CA GLU A 12 6.70 -10.58 10.78
C GLU A 12 6.08 -9.18 10.91
N LEU A 13 4.81 -9.02 10.51
CA LEU A 13 4.10 -7.74 10.67
C LEU A 13 3.92 -7.37 12.15
N GLU A 14 3.59 -8.35 12.99
CA GLU A 14 3.52 -8.18 14.45
C GLU A 14 4.88 -7.77 15.02
N TYR A 15 5.96 -8.40 14.56
CA TYR A 15 7.30 -8.06 14.99
C TYR A 15 7.67 -6.62 14.60
N MET A 16 7.38 -6.20 13.37
CA MET A 16 7.64 -4.83 12.92
C MET A 16 6.87 -3.79 13.76
N VAL A 17 5.59 -4.04 14.06
CA VAL A 17 4.80 -3.18 14.96
C VAL A 17 5.42 -3.11 16.36
N SER A 18 5.89 -4.25 16.88
CA SER A 18 6.57 -4.28 18.19
C SER A 18 7.86 -3.44 18.20
N LEU A 19 8.60 -3.41 17.09
CA LEU A 19 9.78 -2.56 16.93
C LEU A 19 9.41 -1.08 16.92
N HIS A 20 8.34 -0.70 16.19
CA HIS A 20 7.84 0.67 16.19
C HIS A 20 7.45 1.13 17.60
N GLN A 21 6.77 0.29 18.37
CA GLN A 21 6.36 0.61 19.73
C GLN A 21 7.56 0.75 20.69
N LYS A 22 8.58 -0.10 20.53
CA LYS A 22 9.75 -0.12 21.42
C LYS A 22 10.77 0.97 21.10
N HIS A 23 10.95 1.30 19.83
CA HIS A 23 12.05 2.13 19.34
C HIS A 23 11.59 3.41 18.63
N GLY A 24 10.29 3.55 18.36
CA GLY A 24 9.75 4.58 17.49
C GLY A 24 9.96 4.24 16.01
N ALA A 25 9.30 5.02 15.15
CA ALA A 25 9.50 5.02 13.71
C ALA A 25 9.12 6.39 13.16
N PRO A 26 9.63 6.79 11.98
CA PRO A 26 9.19 8.02 11.32
C PRO A 26 7.69 8.06 11.01
N ASN A 27 7.08 6.89 10.75
CA ASN A 27 5.64 6.70 10.61
C ASN A 27 5.21 5.52 11.50
N PRO A 28 4.95 5.75 12.79
CA PRO A 28 4.67 4.67 13.74
C PRO A 28 3.30 4.04 13.46
N MET A 29 3.23 2.72 13.64
CA MET A 29 1.99 1.95 13.53
C MET A 29 1.72 1.30 14.88
N GLU A 30 0.50 1.43 15.38
CA GLU A 30 0.12 0.91 16.70
C GLU A 30 -0.37 -0.55 16.64
N SER A 31 -0.78 -1.00 15.45
CA SER A 31 -1.28 -2.34 15.21
C SER A 31 -0.96 -2.85 13.81
N VAL A 32 -1.04 -4.17 13.62
CA VAL A 32 -0.92 -4.78 12.29
C VAL A 32 -2.02 -4.28 11.35
N GLU A 33 -3.22 -4.02 11.86
CA GLU A 33 -4.33 -3.49 11.06
C GLU A 33 -4.02 -2.10 10.50
N GLN A 34 -3.48 -1.19 11.32
CA GLN A 34 -3.06 0.13 10.85
C GLN A 34 -1.95 0.03 9.81
N LEU A 35 -0.96 -0.82 10.07
CA LEU A 35 0.15 -1.06 9.15
C LEU A 35 -0.35 -1.58 7.79
N VAL A 36 -1.18 -2.63 7.79
CA VAL A 36 -1.73 -3.22 6.56
C VAL A 36 -2.63 -2.21 5.84
N GLY A 37 -3.46 -1.47 6.58
CA GLY A 37 -4.29 -0.40 6.02
C GLY A 37 -3.46 0.67 5.31
N PHE A 38 -2.36 1.11 5.93
CA PHE A 38 -1.43 2.08 5.34
C PHE A 38 -0.78 1.54 4.07
N VAL A 39 -0.24 0.31 4.10
CA VAL A 39 0.38 -0.32 2.93
C VAL A 39 -0.61 -0.45 1.77
N LEU A 40 -1.84 -0.91 2.04
CA LEU A 40 -2.87 -1.03 1.02
C LEU A 40 -3.32 0.33 0.45
N ALA A 41 -3.38 1.36 1.30
CA ALA A 41 -3.64 2.73 0.84
C ALA A 41 -2.51 3.23 -0.07
N SER A 42 -1.24 2.98 0.29
CA SER A 42 -0.09 3.31 -0.56
C SER A 42 -0.14 2.57 -1.90
N VAL A 43 -0.51 1.29 -1.91
CA VAL A 43 -0.67 0.54 -3.17
C VAL A 43 -1.74 1.19 -4.06
N ALA A 44 -2.91 1.53 -3.49
CA ALA A 44 -4.00 2.18 -4.23
C ALA A 44 -3.61 3.58 -4.74
N ASP A 45 -2.89 4.36 -3.94
CA ASP A 45 -2.39 5.67 -4.32
C ASP A 45 -1.32 5.60 -5.42
N GLY A 46 -0.39 4.64 -5.33
CA GLY A 46 0.58 4.38 -6.39
C GLY A 46 -0.10 4.03 -7.70
N SER A 47 -1.11 3.14 -7.68
CA SER A 47 -1.86 2.71 -8.87
C SER A 47 -2.54 3.88 -9.59
N ARG A 48 -3.11 4.85 -8.87
CA ARG A 48 -3.84 5.97 -9.47
C ARG A 48 -2.99 7.22 -9.70
N ARG A 49 -1.76 7.29 -9.18
CA ARG A 49 -0.88 8.47 -9.28
C ARG A 49 0.50 8.09 -9.84
N PRO A 50 0.71 8.18 -11.17
CA PRO A 50 1.99 7.83 -11.80
C PRO A 50 3.20 8.64 -11.29
N GLY A 51 2.99 9.87 -10.81
CA GLY A 51 4.08 10.71 -10.27
C GLY A 51 4.31 10.59 -8.76
N ALA A 52 3.55 9.74 -8.05
CA ALA A 52 3.69 9.61 -6.60
C ALA A 52 4.82 8.64 -6.23
N TRP A 53 5.37 8.76 -5.02
CA TRP A 53 6.49 7.91 -4.60
C TRP A 53 6.08 6.43 -4.54
N GLU A 54 4.81 6.15 -4.20
CA GLU A 54 4.25 4.80 -4.17
C GLU A 54 4.29 4.11 -5.53
N ARG A 55 4.29 4.87 -6.64
CA ARG A 55 4.44 4.31 -7.99
C ARG A 55 5.74 3.51 -8.13
N GLY A 56 6.84 4.00 -7.57
CA GLY A 56 8.12 3.31 -7.64
C GLY A 56 8.10 1.94 -6.96
N MET A 57 7.31 1.78 -5.89
CA MET A 57 7.07 0.48 -5.26
C MET A 57 6.34 -0.47 -6.21
N LEU A 58 5.28 -0.01 -6.88
CA LEU A 58 4.51 -0.83 -7.84
C LEU A 58 5.36 -1.26 -9.04
N GLU A 59 6.19 -0.36 -9.57
CA GLU A 59 7.09 -0.67 -10.68
C GLU A 59 8.10 -1.76 -10.31
N GLN A 60 8.72 -1.66 -9.13
CA GLN A 60 9.66 -2.67 -8.64
C GLN A 60 9.00 -4.04 -8.42
N MET A 61 7.72 -4.05 -8.03
CA MET A 61 6.94 -5.26 -7.85
C MET A 61 6.31 -5.80 -9.15
N GLY A 62 6.41 -5.08 -10.27
CA GLY A 62 5.78 -5.46 -11.54
C GLY A 62 4.24 -5.36 -11.51
N LEU A 63 3.68 -4.47 -10.69
CA LEU A 63 2.23 -4.31 -10.49
C LEU A 63 1.60 -3.23 -11.37
N VAL A 64 2.37 -2.61 -12.27
CA VAL A 64 1.87 -1.64 -13.24
C VAL A 64 1.49 -2.37 -14.52
N ALA A 65 0.19 -2.45 -14.81
CA ALA A 65 -0.32 -2.87 -16.11
C ALA A 65 0.22 -2.01 -17.26
N ASP A 66 0.58 -2.64 -18.38
CA ASP A 66 1.05 -2.02 -19.62
C ASP A 66 -0.13 -1.46 -20.43
N CYS A 67 -0.74 -0.39 -19.92
CA CYS A 67 -1.88 0.28 -20.55
C CYS A 67 -1.95 1.77 -20.19
N ASP A 68 -2.55 2.57 -21.07
CA ASP A 68 -2.62 4.03 -20.93
C ASP A 68 -3.32 4.45 -19.63
N GLU A 69 -4.34 3.71 -19.19
CA GLU A 69 -5.11 4.01 -17.98
C GLU A 69 -4.24 4.03 -16.72
N HIS A 70 -3.15 3.27 -16.70
CA HIS A 70 -2.24 3.20 -15.56
C HIS A 70 -1.13 4.26 -15.60
N HIS A 71 -1.04 5.02 -16.70
CA HIS A 71 -0.19 6.19 -16.88
C HIS A 71 -0.93 7.52 -16.70
N GLN A 72 -2.22 7.48 -16.39
CA GLN A 72 -3.04 8.66 -16.13
C GLN A 72 -3.27 8.86 -14.62
N TYR A 73 -3.15 10.11 -14.18
CA TYR A 73 -3.50 10.48 -12.80
C TYR A 73 -5.03 10.41 -12.62
N ARG A 74 -5.49 9.77 -11.54
CA ARG A 74 -6.91 9.77 -11.14
C ARG A 74 -7.09 10.31 -9.72
N ALA A 75 -8.03 11.26 -9.58
CA ALA A 75 -8.34 11.90 -8.32
C ALA A 75 -9.08 10.97 -7.35
N SER A 76 -10.01 10.16 -7.86
CA SER A 76 -10.80 9.17 -7.11
C SER A 76 -10.17 7.77 -7.16
N TYR A 77 -10.62 6.91 -6.24
CA TYR A 77 -10.35 5.48 -6.28
C TYR A 77 -11.30 4.76 -7.22
N GLY A 78 -10.82 3.67 -7.83
CA GLY A 78 -11.59 2.84 -8.75
C GLY A 78 -11.54 3.35 -10.20
N ALA A 79 -12.46 2.84 -11.01
CA ALA A 79 -12.62 3.28 -12.40
C ALA A 79 -13.05 4.75 -12.46
N PRO A 80 -12.66 5.51 -13.51
CA PRO A 80 -13.24 6.82 -13.79
C PRO A 80 -14.77 6.72 -13.90
N ALA A 81 -15.48 7.78 -13.49
CA ALA A 81 -16.94 7.79 -13.50
C ALA A 81 -17.55 7.69 -14.91
N ASP A 82 -16.76 7.97 -15.95
CA ASP A 82 -17.14 7.89 -17.36
C ASP A 82 -16.09 7.04 -18.11
N ALA A 83 -16.41 5.78 -18.36
CA ALA A 83 -15.69 4.87 -19.26
C ALA A 83 -16.69 4.25 -20.24
#